data_AF-A0A8K0Q1V3-F1
#
_entry.id   AF-A0A8K0Q1V3-F1
#
_cell.length_a   1.000
_cell.length_b   1.000
_cell.length_c   1.000
_cell.angle_alpha   90.00
_cell.angle_beta   90.00
_cell.angle_gamma   90.00
#
_symmetry.space_group_name_H-M   'P 1'
#
loop_
_entity.id
_entity.type
_entity.pdbx_description
1 polymer ?
#
loop_
_entity_poly.entity_id
_entity_poly.type
_entity_poly.pdbx_seq_one_letter_code
_entity_poly.pdbx_strand_id
1 'polypeptide(L)'
;IEMALRNAENRMMRSIHNDIRSWARNHAQDYVLEYFRLLVERRKTAHSAHLDRITAHSYHYYKAPPHPNQISEAQVSLKNGIDEDWQSSFERYPEILDYYFGLAESTVPAEDEPAVRAPPLTSLRRRRLHHREG
;
A
#
# COMPACT_ATOMS: atom_id res chain seq x y z
N ILE A 1 -32.06 11.67 -21.03
CA ILE A 1 -30.65 11.82 -21.43
C ILE A 1 -29.76 11.87 -20.19
N GLU A 2 -30.06 12.75 -19.23
CA GLU A 2 -29.32 12.89 -17.97
C GLU A 2 -29.15 11.59 -17.17
N MET A 3 -30.20 10.77 -17.04
CA MET A 3 -30.11 9.45 -16.40
C MET A 3 -29.17 8.48 -17.13
N ALA A 4 -29.09 8.56 -18.47
CA ALA A 4 -28.20 7.69 -19.26
C ALA A 4 -26.74 8.11 -19.09
N LEU A 5 -26.46 9.43 -19.07
CA LEU A 5 -25.13 9.97 -18.76
C LEU A 5 -24.68 9.55 -17.36
N ARG A 6 -25.53 9.79 -16.35
CA ARG A 6 -25.24 9.42 -14.96
C ARG A 6 -25.00 7.92 -14.80
N ASN A 7 -25.70 7.08 -15.56
CA ASN A 7 -25.50 5.63 -15.54
C ASN A 7 -24.21 5.18 -16.25
N ALA A 8 -23.76 5.90 -17.27
CA ALA A 8 -22.49 5.64 -17.95
C ALA A 8 -21.30 6.12 -17.08
N GLU A 9 -21.42 7.33 -16.54
CA GLU A 9 -20.45 7.93 -15.63
C GLU A 9 -20.24 7.08 -14.38
N ASN A 10 -21.33 6.67 -13.70
CA ASN A 10 -21.21 5.80 -12.53
C ASN A 10 -20.51 4.47 -12.85
N ARG A 11 -20.73 3.90 -14.03
CA ARG A 11 -20.06 2.64 -14.40
C ARG A 11 -18.57 2.83 -14.60
N MET A 12 -18.19 3.83 -15.39
CA MET A 12 -16.78 4.12 -15.68
C MET A 12 -16.03 4.60 -14.43
N MET A 13 -16.54 5.64 -13.77
CA MET A 13 -15.87 6.28 -12.63
C MET A 13 -15.75 5.35 -11.43
N ARG A 14 -16.77 4.52 -11.15
CA ARG A 14 -16.65 3.53 -10.06
C ARG A 14 -15.61 2.47 -10.36
N SER A 15 -15.51 1.99 -11.59
CA SER A 15 -14.49 1.01 -11.96
C SER A 15 -13.10 1.60 -11.77
N ILE A 16 -12.82 2.75 -12.37
CA ILE A 16 -11.53 3.44 -12.28
C ILE A 16 -11.16 3.73 -10.82
N HIS A 17 -12.10 4.28 -10.04
CA HIS A 17 -11.87 4.56 -8.63
C HIS A 17 -11.54 3.27 -7.84
N ASN A 18 -12.24 2.17 -8.09
CA ASN A 18 -11.99 0.91 -7.39
C ASN A 18 -10.63 0.31 -7.77
N ASP A 19 -10.25 0.40 -9.03
CA ASP A 19 -8.96 -0.10 -9.54
C ASP A 19 -7.81 0.71 -8.92
N ILE A 20 -7.88 2.04 -8.98
CA ILE A 20 -6.89 2.94 -8.36
C ILE A 20 -6.82 2.71 -6.85
N ARG A 21 -7.96 2.66 -6.16
CA ARG A 21 -8.01 2.43 -4.71
C ARG A 21 -7.36 1.11 -4.32
N SER A 22 -7.66 0.03 -5.05
CA SER A 22 -7.11 -1.29 -4.75
C SER A 22 -5.61 -1.31 -5.02
N TRP A 23 -5.17 -0.73 -6.14
CA TRP A 23 -3.76 -0.61 -6.49
C TRP A 23 -2.98 0.19 -5.44
N ALA A 24 -3.42 1.41 -5.10
CA ALA A 24 -2.74 2.27 -4.14
C ALA A 24 -2.69 1.64 -2.74
N ARG A 25 -3.79 1.04 -2.29
CA ARG A 25 -3.84 0.34 -1.00
C ARG A 25 -2.83 -0.80 -0.93
N ASN A 26 -2.76 -1.65 -1.96
CA ASN A 26 -1.86 -2.80 -1.95
C ASN A 26 -0.40 -2.35 -1.88
N HIS A 27 -0.01 -1.36 -2.70
CA HIS A 27 1.36 -0.86 -2.71
C HIS A 27 1.73 -0.14 -1.41
N ALA A 28 0.82 0.67 -0.86
CA ALA A 28 1.02 1.32 0.43
C ALA A 28 1.20 0.30 1.56
N GLN A 29 0.38 -0.75 1.58
CA GLN A 29 0.47 -1.82 2.57
C GLN A 29 1.79 -2.58 2.45
N ASP A 30 2.20 -2.96 1.24
CA ASP A 30 3.45 -3.67 1.01
C ASP A 30 4.65 -2.82 1.44
N TYR A 31 4.65 -1.54 1.10
CA TYR A 31 5.71 -0.61 1.49
C TYR A 31 5.82 -0.46 3.02
N VAL A 32 4.70 -0.24 3.73
CA VAL A 32 4.72 -0.09 5.19
C VAL A 32 5.16 -1.36 5.89
N LEU A 33 4.70 -2.53 5.41
CA LEU A 33 5.13 -3.80 5.98
C LEU A 33 6.62 -4.05 5.76
N GLU A 34 7.15 -3.71 4.58
CA GLU A 34 8.58 -3.87 4.31
C GLU A 34 9.43 -2.91 5.14
N TYR A 35 9.02 -1.65 5.24
CA TYR A 35 9.69 -0.67 6.08
C TYR A 35 9.69 -1.11 7.56
N PHE A 36 8.57 -1.60 8.07
CA PHE A 36 8.47 -2.12 9.43
C PHE A 36 9.40 -3.32 9.66
N ARG A 37 9.48 -4.27 8.71
CA ARG A 37 10.41 -5.41 8.80
C ARG A 37 11.85 -4.95 8.96
N LEU A 38 12.28 -3.93 8.21
CA LEU A 38 13.63 -3.37 8.32
C LEU A 38 13.90 -2.81 9.72
N LEU A 39 12.93 -2.13 10.33
CA LEU A 39 13.05 -1.61 11.70
C LEU A 39 13.18 -2.75 12.72
N VAL A 40 12.33 -3.77 12.60
CA VAL A 40 12.36 -4.95 13.47
C VAL A 40 13.71 -5.67 13.38
N GLU A 41 14.24 -5.89 12.18
CA GLU A 41 15.54 -6.55 12.01
C GLU A 41 16.70 -5.72 12.60
N ARG A 42 16.63 -4.38 12.45
CA ARG A 42 17.59 -3.49 13.11
C ARG A 42 17.51 -3.58 14.63
N ARG A 43 16.30 -3.62 15.22
CA ARG A 43 16.14 -3.76 16.68
C ARG A 43 16.59 -5.13 17.19
N LYS A 44 16.28 -6.22 16.48
CA LYS A 44 16.78 -7.56 16.83
C LYS A 44 18.31 -7.62 16.84
N THR A 45 18.94 -7.00 15.85
CA THR A 45 20.41 -6.90 15.78
C THR A 45 20.97 -6.12 16.97
N ALA A 46 20.40 -4.96 17.29
CA ALA A 46 20.80 -4.15 18.43
C ALA A 46 20.58 -4.89 19.76
N HIS A 47 19.48 -5.63 19.89
CA HIS A 47 19.16 -6.45 21.05
C HIS A 47 20.16 -7.58 21.25
N SER A 48 20.52 -8.30 20.18
CA SER A 48 21.56 -9.34 20.23
C SER A 48 22.88 -8.76 20.75
N ALA A 49 23.32 -7.64 20.18
CA ALA A 49 24.55 -6.96 20.63
C ALA A 49 24.47 -6.48 22.10
N HIS A 50 23.27 -6.10 22.56
CA HIS A 50 23.05 -5.75 23.96
C HIS A 50 23.17 -6.97 24.88
N LEU A 51 22.57 -8.11 24.51
CA LEU A 51 22.68 -9.37 25.25
C LEU A 51 24.13 -9.85 25.34
N ASP A 52 24.90 -9.72 24.26
CA ASP A 52 26.33 -10.05 24.26
C ASP A 52 27.10 -9.18 25.25
N ARG A 53 26.81 -7.87 25.28
CA ARG A 53 27.46 -6.92 26.19
C ARG A 53 27.16 -7.24 27.66
N ILE A 54 25.90 -7.50 28.02
CA ILE A 54 25.55 -7.83 29.42
C ILE A 54 26.12 -9.18 29.84
N THR A 55 26.24 -10.13 28.90
CA THR A 55 26.85 -11.44 29.13
C THR A 55 28.34 -11.30 29.38
N ALA A 56 29.06 -10.58 28.52
CA ALA A 56 30.48 -10.31 28.69
C ALA A 56 30.76 -9.55 30.00
N HIS A 57 29.95 -8.54 30.32
CA HIS A 57 30.07 -7.79 31.56
C HIS A 57 29.89 -8.69 32.79
N SER A 58 28.82 -9.49 32.81
CA SER A 58 28.52 -10.38 33.94
C SER A 58 29.62 -11.42 34.15
N TYR A 59 30.12 -12.02 33.07
CA TYR A 59 31.19 -12.99 33.15
C TYR A 59 32.53 -12.35 33.56
N HIS A 60 32.82 -11.13 33.10
CA HIS A 60 34.05 -10.43 33.45
C HIS A 60 34.15 -10.17 34.96
N TYR A 61 33.10 -9.60 35.56
CA TYR A 61 33.10 -9.14 36.95
C TYR A 61 32.65 -10.20 37.96
N TYR A 62 31.65 -11.00 37.62
CA TYR A 62 31.02 -11.94 38.56
C TYR A 62 31.34 -13.40 38.26
N LYS A 63 32.04 -13.69 37.15
CA LYS A 63 32.32 -15.07 36.67
C LYS A 63 31.05 -15.93 36.57
N ALA A 64 29.93 -15.27 36.32
CA ALA A 64 28.59 -15.83 36.32
C ALA A 64 27.81 -15.31 35.11
N PRO A 65 26.76 -16.02 34.68
CA PRO A 65 25.85 -15.50 33.67
C PRO A 65 25.10 -14.24 34.16
N PRO A 66 24.51 -13.45 33.24
CA PRO A 66 23.65 -12.33 33.62
C PRO A 66 22.52 -12.72 34.55
N HIS A 67 22.11 -11.78 35.40
CA HIS A 67 20.97 -12.00 36.27
C HIS A 67 19.68 -12.15 35.43
N PRO A 68 18.78 -13.10 35.76
CA PRO A 68 17.55 -13.31 34.98
C PRO A 68 16.72 -12.04 34.75
N ASN A 69 16.67 -11.13 35.74
CA ASN A 69 15.98 -9.84 35.60
C ASN A 69 16.57 -8.97 34.47
N GLN A 70 17.89 -8.96 34.28
CA GLN A 70 18.52 -8.16 33.21
C GLN A 70 18.12 -8.69 31.83
N ILE A 71 18.03 -10.02 31.69
CA ILE A 71 17.54 -10.65 30.46
C ILE A 71 16.08 -10.30 30.24
N SER A 72 15.24 -10.40 31.29
CA SER A 72 13.82 -10.07 31.22
C SER A 72 13.60 -8.61 30.80
N GLU A 73 14.31 -7.67 31.43
CA GLU A 73 14.27 -6.24 31.09
C GLU A 73 14.66 -5.98 29.63
N ALA A 74 15.72 -6.63 29.14
CA ALA A 74 16.13 -6.52 27.74
C ALA A 74 15.02 -7.02 26.79
N GLN A 75 14.34 -8.13 27.12
CA GLN A 75 13.24 -8.65 26.29
C GLN A 75 12.03 -7.71 26.29
N VAL A 76 11.69 -7.13 27.44
CA VAL A 76 10.61 -6.12 27.52
C VAL A 76 10.97 -4.89 26.69
N SER A 77 12.22 -4.43 26.77
CA SER A 77 12.70 -3.30 25.96
C SER A 77 12.60 -3.57 24.47
N LEU A 78 12.98 -4.77 24.01
CA LEU A 78 12.83 -5.16 22.61
C LEU A 78 11.36 -5.14 22.17
N LYS A 79 10.47 -5.73 22.98
CA LYS A 79 9.03 -5.76 22.66
C LYS A 79 8.45 -4.35 22.55
N ASN A 80 8.70 -3.50 23.54
CA ASN A 80 8.22 -2.12 23.53
C ASN A 80 8.76 -1.35 22.31
N GLY A 81 10.02 -1.58 21.96
CA GLY A 81 10.61 -0.99 20.77
C GLY A 81 9.95 -1.44 19.47
N ILE A 82 9.61 -2.72 19.34
CA ILE A 82 8.87 -3.21 18.17
C ILE A 82 7.47 -2.60 18.11
N ASP A 83 6.80 -2.46 19.26
CA ASP A 83 5.48 -1.84 19.36
C ASP A 83 5.54 -0.36 18.93
N GLU A 84 6.58 0.38 19.32
CA GLU A 84 6.84 1.76 18.86
C GLU A 84 7.08 1.84 17.34
N ASP A 85 7.94 0.95 16.81
CA ASP A 85 8.26 0.94 15.37
C ASP A 85 7.02 0.64 14.53
N TRP A 86 6.11 -0.19 15.05
CA TRP A 86 4.82 -0.45 14.42
C TRP A 86 3.96 0.81 14.41
N GLN A 87 3.83 1.51 15.54
CA GLN A 87 3.06 2.74 15.64
C GLN A 87 3.59 3.81 14.68
N SER A 88 4.90 4.06 14.66
CA SER A 88 5.51 5.03 13.75
C SER A 88 5.34 4.65 12.27
N SER A 89 5.32 3.35 11.95
CA SER A 89 5.03 2.88 10.58
C SER A 89 3.59 3.16 10.18
N PHE A 90 2.65 3.03 11.11
CA PHE A 90 1.23 3.34 10.89
C PHE A 90 0.96 4.84 10.77
N GLU A 91 1.63 5.68 11.57
CA GLU A 91 1.51 7.14 11.51
C GLU A 91 1.84 7.71 10.13
N ARG A 92 2.76 7.07 9.39
CA ARG A 92 3.15 7.47 8.03
C ARG A 92 2.27 6.91 6.91
N TYR A 93 1.33 6.03 7.26
CA TYR A 93 0.50 5.35 6.27
C TYR A 93 -0.37 6.30 5.42
N PRO A 94 -0.96 7.38 5.98
CA PRO A 94 -1.70 8.37 5.19
C PRO A 94 -0.86 9.05 4.11
N GLU A 95 0.36 9.50 4.43
CA GLU A 95 1.24 10.16 3.46
C GLU A 95 1.69 9.21 2.35
N ILE A 96 1.87 7.93 2.69
CA ILE A 96 2.21 6.88 1.72
C ILE A 96 1.03 6.64 0.77
N LEU A 97 -0.21 6.60 1.30
CA LEU A 97 -1.40 6.53 0.47
C LEU A 97 -1.50 7.73 -0.46
N ASP A 98 -1.30 8.95 0.04
CA ASP A 98 -1.34 10.17 -0.77
C ASP A 98 -0.32 10.13 -1.92
N TYR A 99 0.90 9.64 -1.63
CA TYR A 99 1.91 9.42 -2.68
C TYR A 99 1.41 8.46 -3.76
N TYR A 100 0.90 7.27 -3.40
CA TYR A 100 0.44 6.30 -4.38
C TYR A 100 -0.81 6.79 -5.14
N PHE A 101 -1.76 7.45 -4.48
CA PHE A 101 -2.89 8.07 -5.17
C PHE A 101 -2.44 9.16 -6.16
N GLY A 102 -1.39 9.92 -5.81
CA GLY A 102 -0.80 10.93 -6.69
C GLY A 102 -0.11 10.38 -7.93
N LEU A 103 0.27 9.10 -7.94
CA LEU A 103 0.84 8.43 -9.13
C LEU A 103 -0.23 7.99 -10.14
N ALA A 104 -1.51 7.96 -9.75
CA ALA A 104 -2.58 7.53 -10.64
C ALA A 104 -2.96 8.64 -11.62
N GLU A 105 -2.49 8.53 -12.86
CA GLU A 105 -2.85 9.45 -13.94
C GLU A 105 -4.05 8.93 -14.74
N SER A 106 -4.97 9.84 -15.08
CA SER A 106 -6.09 9.57 -15.99
C SER A 106 -6.00 10.55 -17.16
N THR A 107 -5.86 10.03 -18.38
CA THR A 107 -5.75 10.83 -19.61
C THR A 107 -7.05 10.72 -20.41
N VAL A 108 -7.49 11.85 -20.97
CA VAL A 108 -8.60 11.87 -21.93
C VAL A 108 -8.01 11.87 -23.35
N PRO A 109 -8.57 11.07 -24.29
CA PRO A 109 -8.15 11.08 -25.68
C PRO A 109 -8.26 12.48 -26.32
N ALA A 110 -7.39 12.78 -27.29
CA ALA A 110 -7.44 14.04 -28.04
C ALA A 110 -8.61 14.08 -29.05
N GLU A 111 -9.12 15.27 -29.35
CA GLU A 111 -10.26 15.50 -30.26
C GLU A 111 -10.02 15.02 -31.69
N ASP A 112 -8.76 14.92 -32.11
CA ASP A 112 -8.37 14.48 -33.45
C ASP A 112 -8.19 12.97 -33.58
N GLU A 113 -8.24 12.23 -32.48
CA GLU A 113 -8.11 10.77 -32.50
C GLU A 113 -9.27 10.11 -33.29
N PRO A 114 -8.97 9.14 -34.19
CA PRO A 114 -10.01 8.46 -34.98
C PRO A 114 -11.12 7.83 -34.15
N ALA A 115 -10.80 7.35 -32.94
CA ALA A 115 -11.77 6.78 -32.01
C ALA A 115 -12.79 7.80 -31.48
N VAL A 116 -12.38 9.07 -31.34
CA VAL A 116 -13.26 10.19 -30.96
C VAL A 116 -14.08 10.66 -32.16
N ARG A 117 -13.46 10.77 -33.34
CA ARG A 117 -14.12 11.25 -34.57
C ARG A 117 -15.12 10.26 -35.18
N ALA A 118 -14.85 8.96 -35.07
CA ALA A 118 -15.67 7.90 -35.65
C ALA A 118 -15.91 6.79 -34.61
N PRO A 119 -16.73 7.05 -33.56
CA PRO A 119 -17.01 6.05 -32.56
C PRO A 119 -17.68 4.83 -33.21
N PRO A 120 -17.34 3.59 -32.80
CA PRO A 120 -17.81 2.34 -33.41
C PRO A 120 -19.31 2.03 -33.16
N LEU A 121 -20.15 3.05 -33.09
CA LEU A 121 -21.61 2.97 -33.00
C LEU A 121 -22.26 2.62 -34.35
N THR A 122 -21.47 2.57 -35.43
CA THR A 122 -21.93 2.33 -36.82
C THR A 122 -22.62 0.97 -37.00
N SER A 123 -22.49 0.05 -36.04
CA SER A 123 -23.28 -1.20 -35.99
C SER A 123 -24.79 -0.95 -35.83
N LEU A 124 -25.23 0.22 -35.35
CA LEU A 124 -26.65 0.60 -35.25
C LEU A 124 -27.26 1.04 -36.60
N ARG A 125 -26.47 1.45 -37.59
CA ARG A 125 -27.00 1.87 -38.90
C ARG A 125 -27.39 0.70 -39.80
N ARG A 126 -26.81 -0.49 -39.63
CA ARG A 126 -27.07 -1.65 -40.52
C ARG A 126 -28.39 -2.37 -40.26
N ARG A 127 -29.02 -2.19 -39.07
CA ARG A 127 -30.29 -2.87 -38.73
C ARG A 127 -31.54 -2.21 -39.29
N ARG A 128 -31.51 -0.92 -39.64
CA ARG A 128 -32.70 -0.23 -40.20
C ARG A 128 -32.84 -0.35 -41.71
N LEU A 129 -31.78 -0.76 -42.41
CA LEU A 129 -31.82 -0.99 -43.86
C LEU A 129 -32.38 -2.39 -44.22
N HIS A 130 -32.31 -3.37 -43.32
CA HIS A 130 -32.86 -4.71 -43.53
C HIS A 130 -34.34 -4.88 -43.13
N HIS A 131 -35.05 -3.80 -42.76
CA HIS A 131 -36.46 -3.88 -42.34
C HIS A 131 -37.40 -3.08 -43.26
N ARG A 132 -36.95 -2.74 -44.47
CA ARG A 132 -37.73 -1.98 -45.45
C ARG A 132 -37.76 -2.60 -46.85
N GLU A 133 -37.44 -3.88 -46.93
CA GLU A 133 -37.72 -4.75 -48.08
C GLU A 133 -38.33 -6.03 -47.51
N GLY A 134 -39.64 -6.18 -47.67
CA GLY A 134 -40.47 -7.26 -47.15
C GLY A 134 -41.94 -6.92 -47.35
#